data_AF-A0A2V9P0J3-F1
#
_entry.id   AF-A0A2V9P0J3-F1
#
_cell.length_a   1.000
_cell.length_b   1.000
_cell.length_c   1.000
_cell.angle_alpha   90.00
_cell.angle_beta   90.00
_cell.angle_gamma   90.00
#
_symmetry.space_group_name_H-M   'P 1'
#
loop_
_entity.id
_entity.type
_entity.pdbx_description
1 polymer ?
#
loop_
_entity_poly.entity_id
_entity_poly.type
_entity_poly.pdbx_seq_one_letter_code
_entity_poly.pdbx_strand_id
1 'polypeptide(L)'
;MKDLVIRFIIGGFVVSLFSVISDLFKPKTFAGLFGAAPSVALASLVLTALKHSKEMAAVEARSMIIGALALFIYATFVSYLLLKFRLPALWASLSSLLLWLAAAAGLWSLLLT
;
A
#
# COMPACT_ATOMS: atom_id res chain seq x y z
N MET A 1 4.24 -20.85 7.04
CA MET A 1 5.67 -20.72 6.68
C MET A 1 5.89 -20.74 5.16
N LYS A 2 5.56 -21.83 4.44
CA LYS A 2 5.79 -21.92 2.98
C LYS A 2 5.16 -20.76 2.18
N ASP A 3 3.93 -20.38 2.49
CA ASP A 3 3.24 -19.29 1.76
C ASP A 3 3.85 -17.91 2.01
N LEU A 4 4.36 -17.64 3.22
CA LEU A 4 5.08 -16.39 3.52
C LEU A 4 6.37 -16.29 2.71
N VAL A 5 7.12 -17.38 2.60
CA VAL A 5 8.34 -17.44 1.78
C VAL A 5 8.01 -17.22 0.30
N ILE A 6 6.93 -17.83 -0.20
CA ILE A 6 6.50 -17.65 -1.60
C ILE A 6 6.05 -16.21 -1.85
N ARG A 7 5.24 -15.62 -0.95
CA ARG A 7 4.83 -14.21 -1.02
C ARG A 7 6.02 -13.26 -0.99
N PHE A 8 7.01 -13.55 -0.15
CA PHE A 8 8.24 -12.77 -0.05
C PHE A 8 9.07 -12.84 -1.34
N ILE A 9 9.28 -14.04 -1.90
CA ILE A 9 10.08 -14.21 -3.12
C ILE A 9 9.37 -13.56 -4.32
N ILE A 10 8.08 -13.85 -4.53
CA ILE A 10 7.33 -13.29 -5.67
C ILE A 10 7.19 -11.77 -5.50
N GLY A 11 6.77 -11.33 -4.31
CA GLY A 11 6.62 -9.91 -4.02
C GLY A 11 7.94 -9.16 -4.16
N GLY A 12 9.03 -9.68 -3.59
CA GLY A 12 10.37 -9.11 -3.68
C GLY A 12 10.89 -9.05 -5.11
N PHE A 13 10.74 -10.14 -5.88
CA PHE A 13 11.12 -10.17 -7.29
C PHE A 13 10.39 -9.10 -8.11
N VAL A 14 9.07 -8.99 -7.93
CA VAL A 14 8.24 -8.00 -8.63
C VAL A 14 8.60 -6.57 -8.19
N VAL A 15 8.87 -6.32 -6.91
CA VAL A 15 9.36 -5.01 -6.42
C VAL A 15 10.70 -4.66 -7.08
N SER A 16 11.65 -5.60 -7.12
CA SER A 16 12.94 -5.37 -7.78
C SER A 16 12.78 -5.07 -9.27
N LEU A 17 11.91 -5.81 -9.96
CA LEU A 17 11.61 -5.58 -11.37
C LEU A 17 11.01 -4.18 -11.59
N PHE A 18 10.02 -3.79 -10.78
CA PHE A 18 9.45 -2.45 -10.85
C PHE A 18 10.48 -1.38 -10.54
N SER A 19 11.37 -1.57 -9.56
CA SER A 19 12.44 -0.62 -9.26
C SER A 19 13.36 -0.42 -10.46
N VAL A 20 13.81 -1.50 -11.11
CA VAL A 20 14.66 -1.42 -12.31
C VAL A 20 13.94 -0.72 -13.44
N ILE A 21 12.69 -1.12 -13.73
CA ILE A 21 11.86 -0.47 -14.76
C ILE A 21 11.69 1.02 -14.45
N SER A 22 11.52 1.38 -13.19
CA SER A 22 11.32 2.75 -12.76
C SER A 22 12.54 3.66 -12.99
N ASP A 23 13.74 3.10 -12.96
CA ASP A 23 14.98 3.82 -13.28
C ASP A 23 15.11 4.14 -14.77
N LEU A 24 14.42 3.39 -15.65
CA LEU A 24 14.37 3.67 -17.09
C LEU A 24 13.46 4.86 -17.42
N PHE A 25 12.51 5.22 -16.54
CA PHE A 25 11.58 6.33 -16.79
C PHE A 25 12.17 7.68 -16.38
N LYS A 26 12.18 8.64 -17.31
CA LYS A 26 12.40 10.07 -17.03
C LYS A 26 11.07 10.82 -17.19
N PRO A 27 10.69 11.71 -16.26
CA PRO A 27 11.40 12.18 -15.06
C PRO A 27 11.43 11.18 -13.89
N LYS A 28 12.45 11.31 -13.00
CA LYS A 28 12.65 10.42 -11.83
C LYS A 28 11.50 10.39 -10.81
N THR A 29 10.54 11.31 -10.92
CA THR A 29 9.32 11.32 -10.12
C THR A 29 8.49 10.03 -10.31
N PHE A 30 8.58 9.37 -11.46
CA PHE A 30 7.91 8.08 -11.70
C PHE A 30 8.54 6.92 -10.91
N ALA A 31 9.80 7.04 -10.48
CA ALA A 31 10.47 6.03 -9.66
C ALA A 31 9.74 5.76 -8.35
N GLY A 32 9.23 6.81 -7.72
CA GLY A 32 8.43 6.70 -6.48
C GLY A 32 7.10 5.96 -6.70
N LEU A 33 6.43 6.15 -7.83
CA LEU A 33 5.15 5.51 -8.14
C LEU A 33 5.32 3.99 -8.34
N PHE A 34 6.34 3.57 -9.08
CA PHE A 34 6.63 2.15 -9.31
C PHE A 34 7.26 1.49 -8.07
N GLY A 35 8.05 2.22 -7.28
CA GLY A 35 8.57 1.73 -5.99
C GLY A 35 7.47 1.50 -4.95
N ALA A 36 6.36 2.25 -5.04
CA ALA A 36 5.17 2.06 -4.21
C ALA A 36 4.19 1.01 -4.74
N ALA A 37 4.53 0.28 -5.81
CA ALA A 37 3.64 -0.72 -6.39
C ALA A 37 3.27 -1.80 -5.35
N PRO A 38 1.97 -2.18 -5.24
CA PRO A 38 1.47 -3.10 -4.21
C PRO A 38 1.79 -4.57 -4.54
N SER A 39 3.04 -4.87 -4.91
CA SER A 39 3.49 -6.17 -5.44
C SER A 39 3.28 -7.32 -4.46
N VAL A 40 3.57 -7.11 -3.18
CA VAL A 40 3.37 -8.12 -2.13
C VAL A 40 1.88 -8.39 -1.89
N ALA A 41 1.05 -7.34 -1.99
CA ALA A 41 -0.39 -7.47 -1.86
C ALA A 41 -0.98 -8.26 -3.04
N LEU A 42 -0.54 -7.95 -4.27
CA LEU A 42 -0.92 -8.72 -5.46
C LEU A 42 -0.52 -10.19 -5.37
N ALA A 43 0.73 -10.49 -4.97
CA ALA A 43 1.19 -11.86 -4.76
C ALA A 43 0.34 -12.60 -3.71
N SER A 44 -0.03 -11.90 -2.64
CA SER A 44 -0.87 -12.46 -1.57
C SER A 44 -2.27 -12.78 -2.08
N LEU A 45 -2.90 -11.85 -2.80
CA LEU A 45 -4.25 -12.02 -3.34
C LEU A 45 -4.32 -13.15 -4.37
N VAL A 46 -3.33 -13.25 -5.26
CA VAL A 46 -3.24 -14.35 -6.25
C VAL A 46 -3.12 -15.69 -5.54
N LEU A 47 -2.26 -15.80 -4.52
CA LEU A 47 -2.12 -17.03 -3.75
C LEU A 47 -3.41 -17.39 -3.01
N THR A 48 -4.11 -16.40 -2.44
CA THR A 48 -5.40 -16.61 -1.78
C THR A 48 -6.46 -17.07 -2.78
N ALA A 49 -6.53 -16.46 -3.96
CA ALA A 49 -7.46 -16.86 -5.02
C ALA A 49 -7.21 -18.29 -5.53
N LEU A 50 -5.95 -18.75 -5.53
CA LEU A 50 -5.58 -20.10 -5.95
C LEU A 50 -5.74 -21.16 -4.86
N LYS A 51 -5.59 -20.81 -3.59
CA LYS A 51 -5.52 -21.77 -2.46
C LYS A 51 -6.73 -21.76 -1.54
N HIS A 52 -7.48 -20.66 -1.48
CA HIS A 52 -8.61 -20.47 -0.58
C HIS A 52 -9.92 -20.29 -1.35
N SER A 53 -11.04 -20.22 -0.63
CA SER A 53 -12.37 -20.00 -1.23
C SER A 53 -12.47 -18.64 -1.90
N LYS A 54 -13.37 -18.53 -2.88
CA LYS A 54 -13.67 -17.26 -3.57
C LYS A 54 -14.09 -16.14 -2.61
N GLU A 55 -14.78 -16.50 -1.53
CA GLU A 55 -15.20 -15.57 -0.49
C GLU A 55 -14.02 -14.95 0.25
N MET A 56 -13.01 -15.76 0.61
CA MET A 56 -11.79 -15.27 1.25
C MET A 56 -11.00 -14.32 0.35
N ALA A 57 -10.88 -14.64 -0.95
CA ALA A 57 -10.24 -13.76 -1.91
C ALA A 57 -11.00 -12.44 -2.09
N ALA A 58 -12.34 -12.47 -2.06
CA ALA A 58 -13.17 -11.27 -2.14
C ALA A 58 -13.00 -10.36 -0.90
N VAL A 59 -12.92 -10.94 0.30
CA VAL A 59 -12.68 -10.20 1.54
C VAL A 59 -11.28 -9.58 1.55
N GLU A 60 -10.24 -10.33 1.14
CA GLU A 60 -8.89 -9.78 1.02
C GLU A 60 -8.84 -8.61 0.02
N ALA A 61 -9.48 -8.75 -1.15
CA ALA A 61 -9.53 -7.68 -2.15
C ALA A 61 -10.21 -6.41 -1.60
N ARG A 62 -11.36 -6.54 -0.92
CA ARG A 62 -12.06 -5.41 -0.29
C ARG A 62 -11.19 -4.74 0.79
N SER A 63 -10.51 -5.54 1.59
CA SER A 63 -9.58 -5.06 2.61
C SER A 63 -8.42 -4.26 2.02
N MET A 64 -7.88 -4.71 0.88
CA MET A 64 -6.82 -3.98 0.15
C MET A 64 -7.32 -2.63 -0.39
N ILE A 65 -8.56 -2.57 -0.90
CA ILE A 65 -9.17 -1.30 -1.36
C ILE A 65 -9.32 -0.31 -0.20
N ILE A 66 -9.80 -0.78 0.96
CA ILE A 66 -9.92 0.06 2.15
C ILE A 66 -8.54 0.58 2.61
N GLY A 67 -7.53 -0.30 2.62
CA GLY A 67 -6.16 0.09 2.92
C GLY A 67 -5.62 1.15 1.96
N ALA A 68 -5.91 1.02 0.67
CA ALA A 68 -5.53 2.01 -0.34
C ALA A 68 -6.22 3.37 -0.12
N LEU A 69 -7.50 3.37 0.23
CA LEU A 69 -8.24 4.61 0.57
C LEU A 69 -7.64 5.30 1.81
N ALA A 70 -7.34 4.53 2.86
CA ALA A 70 -6.69 5.08 4.06
C ALA A 70 -5.31 5.68 3.72
N LEU A 71 -4.51 4.97 2.90
CA LEU A 71 -3.20 5.46 2.45
C LEU A 71 -3.32 6.74 1.61
N PHE A 72 -4.36 6.86 0.78
CA PHE A 72 -4.63 8.06 -0.01
C PHE A 72 -4.95 9.27 0.88
N ILE A 73 -5.77 9.08 1.93
CA ILE A 73 -6.08 10.13 2.92
C ILE A 73 -4.79 10.56 3.63
N TYR A 74 -3.97 9.60 4.07
CA TYR A 74 -2.67 9.85 4.67
C TYR A 74 -1.76 10.67 3.75
N ALA A 75 -1.55 10.22 2.52
CA ALA A 75 -0.66 10.88 1.56
C ALA A 75 -1.12 12.31 1.23
N THR A 76 -2.43 12.52 1.10
CA THR A 76 -3.02 13.84 0.87
C THR A 76 -2.78 14.77 2.07
N PHE A 77 -2.98 14.27 3.29
CA PHE A 77 -2.80 15.05 4.50
C PHE A 77 -1.33 15.40 4.77
N VAL A 78 -0.42 14.44 4.59
CA VAL A 78 1.04 14.68 4.65
C VAL A 78 1.44 15.74 3.63
N SER A 79 0.99 15.60 2.38
CA SER A 79 1.30 16.55 1.31
C SER A 79 0.77 17.95 1.65
N TYR A 80 -0.44 18.05 2.19
CA TYR A 80 -1.02 19.30 2.64
C TYR A 80 -0.19 19.96 3.76
N LEU A 81 0.23 19.20 4.77
CA LEU A 81 1.07 19.71 5.86
C LEU A 81 2.43 20.20 5.36
N LEU A 82 3.08 19.43 4.48
CA LEU A 82 4.36 19.78 3.87
C LEU A 82 4.27 21.04 3.00
N LEU A 83 3.25 21.14 2.15
CA LEU A 83 3.11 22.24 1.21
C LEU A 83 2.65 23.53 1.89
N LYS A 84 1.68 23.45 2.81
CA LYS A 84 1.07 24.62 3.43
C LYS A 84 1.84 25.12 4.65
N PHE A 85 2.24 24.23 5.55
CA PHE A 85 2.87 24.60 6.82
C PHE A 85 4.39 24.46 6.79
N ARG A 86 4.96 23.95 5.69
CA ARG A 86 6.41 23.75 5.50
C ARG A 86 7.06 23.00 6.66
N LEU A 87 6.28 22.10 7.28
CA LEU A 87 6.77 21.33 8.41
C LEU A 87 7.91 20.41 7.96
N PRO A 88 8.90 20.15 8.82
CA PRO A 88 9.86 19.07 8.61
C PRO A 88 9.13 17.74 8.37
N ALA A 89 9.58 17.00 7.36
CA ALA A 89 8.90 15.79 6.87
C ALA A 89 8.64 14.75 7.97
N LEU A 90 9.57 14.61 8.92
CA LEU A 90 9.43 13.70 10.05
C LEU A 90 8.16 13.98 10.86
N TRP A 91 7.90 15.24 11.19
CA TRP A 91 6.76 15.65 12.01
C TRP A 91 5.45 15.62 11.23
N ALA A 92 5.47 15.96 9.94
CA ALA A 92 4.32 15.83 9.07
C ALA A 92 3.88 14.36 8.91
N SER A 93 4.84 13.44 8.73
CA SER A 93 4.55 12.00 8.61
C SER A 93 4.11 11.36 9.92
N LEU A 94 4.72 11.72 11.06
CA LEU A 94 4.36 11.20 12.39
C LEU A 94 2.93 11.60 12.82
N SER A 95 2.58 12.87 12.65
CA SER A 95 1.22 13.34 12.96
C SER A 95 0.17 12.68 12.05
N SER A 96 0.50 12.50 10.78
CA SER A 96 -0.39 11.85 9.81
C SER A 96 -0.55 10.35 10.06
N LEU A 97 0.41 9.67 10.72
CA LEU A 97 0.29 8.24 11.03
C LEU A 97 -0.91 7.95 11.92
N LEU A 98 -1.21 8.83 12.87
CA LEU A 98 -2.39 8.73 13.71
C LEU A 98 -3.68 8.88 12.89
N LEU A 99 -3.69 9.79 11.92
CA LEU A 99 -4.82 9.96 10.99
C LEU A 99 -5.00 8.71 10.13
N TRP A 100 -3.92 8.10 9.64
CA TRP A 100 -3.97 6.86 8.87
C TRP A 100 -4.56 5.71 9.68
N LEU A 101 -4.08 5.51 10.91
CA LEU A 101 -4.62 4.48 11.81
C LEU A 101 -6.11 4.71 12.10
N ALA A 102 -6.50 5.94 12.40
CA ALA A 102 -7.91 6.28 12.63
C ALA A 102 -8.79 6.04 11.40
N ALA A 103 -8.32 6.44 10.21
CA ALA A 103 -9.03 6.22 8.95
C ALA A 103 -9.14 4.73 8.61
N ALA A 104 -8.04 3.98 8.75
CA ALA A 104 -8.02 2.54 8.49
C ALA A 104 -8.95 1.77 9.44
N ALA A 105 -8.89 2.05 10.74
CA ALA A 105 -9.76 1.43 11.74
C ALA A 105 -11.23 1.81 11.52
N GLY A 106 -11.50 3.10 11.27
CA GLY A 106 -12.86 3.59 11.03
C GLY A 106 -13.49 2.98 9.77
N LEU A 107 -12.77 3.00 8.64
CA LEU A 107 -13.25 2.41 7.38
C LEU A 107 -13.43 0.89 7.51
N TRP A 108 -12.52 0.19 8.19
CA TRP A 108 -12.68 -1.23 8.49
C TRP A 108 -13.96 -1.50 9.28
N SER A 109 -14.21 -0.75 10.35
CA SER A 109 -15.38 -0.90 11.22
C SER A 109 -16.71 -0.46 10.61
N LEU A 110 -16.70 0.23 9.47
CA LEU A 110 -17.90 0.70 8.78
C LEU A 110 -18.24 -0.17 7.56
N LEU A 111 -17.23 -0.79 6.93
CA LEU A 111 -17.37 -1.46 5.63
C LEU A 111 -17.17 -2.98 5.67
N LEU A 112 -16.55 -3.52 6.73
CA LEU A 112 -16.19 -4.95 6.83
C LEU A 112 -16.72 -5.66 8.09
N THR A 113 -17.42 -4.95 8.96
CA THR A 113 -18.26 -5.48 10.04
C THR A 113 -19.63 -5.90 9.53
#